data_AF-A0A0B6TWZ9-F1
#
_entry.id   AF-A0A0B6TWZ9-F1
#
_cell.length_a   1.000
_cell.length_b   1.000
_cell.length_c   1.000
_cell.angle_alpha   90.00
_cell.angle_beta   90.00
_cell.angle_gamma   90.00
#
_symmetry.space_group_name_H-M   'P 1'
#
loop_
_entity.id
_entity.type
_entity.pdbx_description
1 polymer ?
#
loop_
_entity_poly.entity_id
_entity_poly.type
_entity_poly.pdbx_seq_one_letter_code
_entity_poly.pdbx_strand_id
1 'polypeptide(L)'
;MARVGTLLDDYGRPADRVQIIRRGKNNTRIKRSTNYGRSWAVEDELVPTGLILDDGGLRFEQHSNNPTHATYRANGIPKARLRVQRVYSTITKAQVYLGDTTWSEVEDFSTKDIVFDGGAGHGWNIPTWHEPIDTDTSLAVGELPREQGREVGERRQESTPVPVPATQVAVAPPAPAALILEASKVQRFSYLRVSSADQNLARQRAMIGDVNKEFIDEVSARSRADRPGLERCIDYLRDHDELHVASIDRLARSLVDLRFIIDAITAKGASVHFIKENLTFSEDSTDPRATLMLGILGSFAEFERTIIRERQAEGIALAKKAGKYKGRKRALSPKKVQEARRRAVAGESKVVIAKDLNVSRATLYRALKSD
;
A
#
# COMPACT_ATOMS: atom_id res chain seq x y z
N MET A 1 -21.05 9.35 12.39
CA MET A 1 -19.85 8.72 11.80
C MET A 1 -20.02 8.72 10.31
N ALA A 2 -18.94 9.02 9.57
CA ALA A 2 -18.89 8.75 8.14
C ALA A 2 -19.10 7.26 7.88
N ARG A 3 -19.84 6.90 6.83
CA ARG A 3 -19.96 5.52 6.39
C ARG A 3 -18.74 5.21 5.53
N VAL A 4 -17.85 4.36 6.01
CA VAL A 4 -16.60 4.00 5.32
C VAL A 4 -16.74 2.61 4.72
N GLY A 5 -16.14 2.42 3.57
CA GLY A 5 -16.10 1.15 2.85
C GLY A 5 -14.77 0.91 2.17
N THR A 6 -14.61 -0.30 1.65
CA THR A 6 -13.53 -0.66 0.74
C THR A 6 -14.05 -0.53 -0.69
N LEU A 7 -13.38 0.29 -1.51
CA LEU A 7 -13.53 0.24 -2.96
C LEU A 7 -12.77 -0.97 -3.48
N LEU A 8 -13.42 -1.72 -4.37
CA LEU A 8 -12.84 -2.81 -5.11
C LEU A 8 -12.47 -2.37 -6.52
N ASP A 9 -11.45 -3.01 -7.07
CA ASP A 9 -11.23 -3.03 -8.52
C ASP A 9 -12.27 -3.90 -9.24
N ASP A 10 -12.23 -3.91 -10.57
CA ASP A 10 -13.11 -4.72 -11.41
C ASP A 10 -12.95 -6.24 -11.22
N TYR A 11 -11.92 -6.67 -10.47
CA TYR A 11 -11.64 -8.06 -10.09
C TYR A 11 -12.09 -8.40 -8.65
N GLY A 12 -12.71 -7.46 -7.95
CA GLY A 12 -13.25 -7.65 -6.60
C GLY A 12 -12.22 -7.55 -5.48
N ARG A 13 -11.06 -6.92 -5.71
CA ARG A 13 -9.93 -6.84 -4.76
C ARG A 13 -9.79 -5.45 -4.14
N PRO A 14 -9.28 -5.31 -2.89
CA PRO A 14 -9.25 -4.02 -2.19
C PRO A 14 -8.34 -2.99 -2.85
N ALA A 15 -8.93 -1.95 -3.46
CA ALA A 15 -8.20 -0.93 -4.20
C ALA A 15 -8.00 0.39 -3.43
N ASP A 16 -8.99 0.81 -2.62
CA ASP A 16 -8.92 2.05 -1.83
C ASP A 16 -9.88 2.00 -0.62
N ARG A 17 -9.59 2.82 0.39
CA ARG A 17 -10.53 3.13 1.48
C ARG A 17 -11.40 4.31 1.05
N VAL A 18 -12.72 4.22 1.17
CA VAL A 18 -13.62 5.25 0.62
C VAL A 18 -14.72 5.67 1.60
N GLN A 19 -15.06 6.95 1.60
CA GLN A 19 -16.23 7.47 2.32
C GLN A 19 -17.45 7.39 1.41
N ILE A 20 -18.45 6.62 1.82
CA ILE A 20 -19.72 6.46 1.11
C ILE A 20 -20.62 7.66 1.46
N ILE A 21 -20.70 8.62 0.54
CA ILE A 21 -21.56 9.82 0.67
C ILE A 21 -23.02 9.44 0.41
N ARG A 22 -23.30 8.74 -0.71
CA ARG A 22 -24.65 8.27 -1.05
C ARG A 22 -24.61 7.00 -1.89
N ARG A 23 -25.06 5.88 -1.31
CA ARG A 23 -25.24 4.60 -2.02
C ARG A 23 -26.49 4.66 -2.89
N GLY A 24 -26.34 4.56 -4.21
CA GLY A 24 -27.45 4.41 -5.17
C GLY A 24 -27.59 2.97 -5.67
N LYS A 25 -28.61 2.69 -6.48
CA LYS A 25 -28.91 1.33 -6.97
C LYS A 25 -27.80 0.78 -7.89
N ASN A 26 -27.38 1.60 -8.86
CA ASN A 26 -26.37 1.22 -9.85
C ASN A 26 -25.02 1.88 -9.58
N ASN A 27 -25.01 3.17 -9.21
CA ASN A 27 -23.81 3.94 -8.87
C ASN A 27 -23.91 4.50 -7.44
N THR A 28 -22.76 4.61 -6.78
CA THR A 28 -22.58 5.12 -5.43
C THR A 28 -21.65 6.34 -5.48
N ARG A 29 -22.08 7.43 -4.84
CA ARG A 29 -21.24 8.62 -4.69
C ARG A 29 -20.33 8.43 -3.49
N ILE A 30 -19.02 8.54 -3.72
CA ILE A 30 -17.97 8.33 -2.74
C ILE A 30 -16.99 9.50 -2.69
N LYS A 31 -16.16 9.54 -1.66
CA LYS A 31 -14.87 10.23 -1.67
C LYS A 31 -13.77 9.22 -1.44
N ARG A 32 -12.71 9.27 -2.26
CA ARG A 32 -11.49 8.48 -2.05
C ARG A 32 -10.76 8.93 -0.80
N SER A 33 -10.01 8.03 -0.18
CA SER A 33 -9.17 8.40 0.94
C SER A 33 -7.97 9.24 0.48
N THR A 34 -7.54 10.13 1.36
CA THR A 34 -6.31 10.90 1.21
C THR A 34 -5.55 10.86 2.53
N ASN A 35 -4.24 11.11 2.50
CA ASN A 35 -3.37 11.06 3.69
C ASN A 35 -3.52 9.73 4.45
N TYR A 36 -3.16 8.62 3.79
CA TYR A 36 -3.16 7.26 4.35
C TYR A 36 -4.45 6.87 5.10
N GLY A 37 -5.62 7.15 4.50
CA GLY A 37 -6.91 6.81 5.10
C GLY A 37 -7.43 7.78 6.17
N ARG A 38 -6.68 8.83 6.54
CA ARG A 38 -7.04 9.78 7.61
C ARG A 38 -7.96 10.90 7.14
N SER A 39 -7.91 11.24 5.86
CA SER A 39 -8.67 12.32 5.23
C SER A 39 -9.46 11.82 4.01
N TRP A 40 -10.31 12.68 3.46
CA TRP A 40 -11.13 12.39 2.28
C TRP A 40 -10.91 13.45 1.21
N ALA A 41 -10.96 13.03 -0.06
CA ALA A 41 -10.86 13.94 -1.19
C ALA A 41 -11.89 15.08 -1.11
N VAL A 42 -11.56 16.28 -1.63
CA VAL A 42 -12.48 17.42 -1.62
C VAL A 42 -13.67 17.18 -2.55
N GLU A 43 -13.45 16.52 -3.67
CA GLU A 43 -14.45 16.19 -4.68
C GLU A 43 -15.11 14.82 -4.43
N ASP A 44 -16.36 14.70 -4.89
CA ASP A 44 -17.15 13.47 -4.84
C ASP A 44 -17.07 12.73 -6.20
N GLU A 45 -16.67 11.47 -6.19
CA GLU A 45 -16.64 10.58 -7.36
C GLU A 45 -17.91 9.69 -7.43
N LEU A 46 -18.31 9.27 -8.63
CA LEU A 46 -19.41 8.31 -8.85
C LEU A 46 -18.86 6.99 -9.37
N VAL A 47 -18.98 5.93 -8.56
CA VAL A 47 -18.43 4.59 -8.86
C VAL A 47 -19.56 3.54 -8.83
N PRO A 48 -19.55 2.50 -9.69
CA PRO A 48 -20.54 1.43 -9.64
C PRO A 48 -20.73 0.82 -8.24
N THR A 49 -21.97 0.71 -7.78
CA THR A 49 -22.34 0.25 -6.43
C THR A 49 -21.88 -1.19 -6.13
N GLY A 50 -21.67 -2.01 -7.16
CA GLY A 50 -21.13 -3.37 -7.02
C GLY A 50 -19.68 -3.41 -6.55
N LEU A 51 -18.89 -2.37 -6.87
CA LEU A 51 -17.49 -2.25 -6.48
C LEU A 51 -17.29 -1.71 -5.05
N ILE A 52 -18.36 -1.40 -4.31
CA ILE A 52 -18.28 -0.79 -2.99
C ILE A 52 -18.70 -1.77 -1.89
N LEU A 53 -17.72 -2.27 -1.11
CA LEU A 53 -17.99 -2.99 0.12
C LEU A 53 -18.29 -2.00 1.25
N ASP A 54 -19.33 -2.30 2.04
CA ASP A 54 -19.70 -1.53 3.24
C ASP A 54 -19.12 -2.22 4.50
N ASP A 55 -17.82 -2.49 4.46
CA ASP A 55 -17.07 -3.27 5.46
C ASP A 55 -16.24 -2.39 6.42
N GLY A 56 -16.43 -1.07 6.40
CA GLY A 56 -15.66 -0.13 7.21
C GLY A 56 -14.27 0.20 6.67
N GLY A 57 -13.86 -0.35 5.51
CA GLY A 57 -12.49 -0.23 4.99
C GLY A 57 -11.54 -1.34 5.45
N LEU A 58 -12.04 -2.33 6.21
CA LEU A 58 -11.22 -3.37 6.84
C LEU A 58 -10.40 -4.20 5.84
N ARG A 59 -10.97 -4.53 4.66
CA ARG A 59 -10.23 -5.30 3.66
C ARG A 59 -9.09 -4.50 3.03
N PHE A 60 -9.25 -3.19 2.84
CA PHE A 60 -8.16 -2.34 2.38
C PHE A 60 -7.07 -2.21 3.45
N GLU A 61 -7.44 -2.01 4.71
CA GLU A 61 -6.50 -1.92 5.83
C GLU A 61 -5.69 -3.22 6.02
N GLN A 62 -6.30 -4.39 5.87
CA GLN A 62 -5.59 -5.67 5.91
C GLN A 62 -4.65 -5.86 4.71
N HIS A 63 -5.03 -5.36 3.54
CA HIS A 63 -4.27 -5.50 2.31
C HIS A 63 -3.04 -4.57 2.24
N SER A 64 -3.22 -3.30 2.62
CA SER A 64 -2.16 -2.27 2.63
C SER A 64 -1.01 -2.56 3.60
N ASN A 65 -1.17 -3.53 4.52
CA ASN A 65 -0.22 -3.82 5.59
C ASN A 65 0.74 -5.00 5.29
N ASN A 66 0.84 -5.48 4.04
CA ASN A 66 1.75 -6.58 3.66
C ASN A 66 2.86 -6.12 2.68
N PRO A 67 4.08 -5.78 3.16
CA PRO A 67 5.09 -5.08 2.36
C PRO A 67 5.97 -5.97 1.47
N THR A 68 5.76 -7.29 1.41
CA THR A 68 6.72 -8.24 0.82
C THR A 68 6.34 -8.81 -0.56
N HIS A 69 5.20 -8.41 -1.11
CA HIS A 69 4.63 -9.01 -2.33
C HIS A 69 4.26 -7.95 -3.38
N ALA A 70 4.36 -8.32 -4.65
CA ALA A 70 4.06 -7.45 -5.78
C ALA A 70 3.52 -8.26 -6.98
N THR A 71 3.03 -7.56 -8.00
CA THR A 71 2.55 -8.17 -9.25
C THR A 71 3.47 -7.79 -10.41
N TYR A 72 3.94 -8.79 -11.17
CA TYR A 72 4.68 -8.59 -12.42
C TYR A 72 3.73 -8.50 -13.62
N ARG A 73 3.99 -7.55 -14.52
CA ARG A 73 3.21 -7.28 -15.74
C ARG A 73 4.09 -7.25 -16.97
N ALA A 74 4.09 -8.30 -17.79
CA ALA A 74 4.74 -8.25 -19.10
C ALA A 74 3.82 -7.51 -20.10
N ASN A 75 4.33 -6.45 -20.74
CA ASN A 75 3.58 -5.62 -21.69
C ASN A 75 2.24 -5.09 -21.13
N GLY A 76 2.24 -4.68 -19.85
CA GLY A 76 1.05 -4.19 -19.14
C GLY A 76 0.06 -5.28 -18.70
N ILE A 77 0.21 -6.51 -19.15
CA ILE A 77 -0.65 -7.66 -18.79
C ILE A 77 -0.05 -8.36 -17.56
N PRO A 78 -0.80 -8.52 -16.45
CA PRO A 78 -0.34 -9.29 -15.30
C PRO A 78 0.01 -10.73 -15.65
N LYS A 79 1.21 -11.19 -15.26
CA LYS A 79 1.74 -12.52 -15.58
C LYS A 79 2.10 -13.36 -14.37
N ALA A 80 2.59 -12.75 -13.29
CA ALA A 80 3.10 -13.50 -12.15
C ALA A 80 2.92 -12.74 -10.83
N ARG A 81 2.80 -13.48 -9.73
CA ARG A 81 2.97 -12.94 -8.38
C ARG A 81 4.45 -13.01 -8.00
N LEU A 82 4.96 -11.91 -7.47
CA LEU A 82 6.33 -11.78 -6.98
C LEU A 82 6.39 -11.71 -5.46
N ARG A 83 7.43 -12.29 -4.88
CA ARG A 83 7.94 -11.98 -3.55
C ARG A 83 9.17 -11.11 -3.70
N VAL A 84 9.07 -9.86 -3.28
CA VAL A 84 10.11 -8.84 -3.48
C VAL A 84 11.23 -9.06 -2.49
N GLN A 85 12.47 -9.12 -2.99
CA GLN A 85 13.67 -9.26 -2.16
C GLN A 85 14.40 -7.92 -2.05
N ARG A 86 14.65 -7.22 -3.17
CA ARG A 86 15.21 -5.86 -3.21
C ARG A 86 14.70 -5.08 -4.43
N VAL A 87 14.43 -3.79 -4.26
CA VAL A 87 13.95 -2.89 -5.33
C VAL A 87 15.06 -1.92 -5.70
N TYR A 88 15.38 -1.81 -6.99
CA TYR A 88 16.24 -0.76 -7.54
C TYR A 88 15.45 0.07 -8.57
N SER A 89 16.03 1.18 -9.05
CA SER A 89 15.33 2.18 -9.87
C SER A 89 14.82 1.67 -11.22
N THR A 90 15.53 0.71 -11.83
CA THR A 90 15.22 0.14 -13.15
C THR A 90 14.93 -1.36 -13.11
N ILE A 91 15.51 -2.07 -12.14
CA ILE A 91 15.36 -3.52 -11.93
C ILE A 91 15.03 -3.83 -10.48
N THR A 92 14.26 -4.88 -10.24
CA THR A 92 13.83 -5.36 -8.93
C THR A 92 14.14 -6.84 -8.85
N LYS A 93 14.84 -7.22 -7.78
CA LYS A 93 15.17 -8.60 -7.46
C LYS A 93 14.00 -9.22 -6.71
N ALA A 94 13.39 -10.24 -7.29
CA ALA A 94 12.24 -10.91 -6.73
C ALA A 94 12.22 -12.40 -7.10
N GLN A 95 11.45 -13.17 -6.34
CA GLN A 95 11.16 -14.56 -6.67
C GLN A 95 9.75 -14.66 -7.26
N VAL A 96 9.54 -15.52 -8.25
CA VAL A 96 8.24 -15.80 -8.84
C VAL A 96 7.52 -16.89 -8.06
N TYR A 97 6.21 -16.76 -7.88
CA TYR A 97 5.38 -17.78 -7.26
C TYR A 97 5.17 -18.98 -8.22
N LEU A 98 5.53 -20.19 -7.79
CA LEU A 98 5.51 -21.41 -8.60
C LEU A 98 4.40 -22.40 -8.22
N GLY A 99 3.45 -22.03 -7.37
CA GLY A 99 2.45 -22.95 -6.82
C GLY A 99 2.89 -23.57 -5.48
N ASP A 100 1.94 -24.18 -4.76
CA ASP A 100 2.14 -24.93 -3.50
C ASP A 100 3.22 -24.36 -2.55
N THR A 101 3.12 -23.07 -2.25
CA THR A 101 4.03 -22.29 -1.39
C THR A 101 5.49 -22.17 -1.86
N THR A 102 5.81 -22.68 -3.04
CA THR A 102 7.14 -22.71 -3.66
C THR A 102 7.39 -21.43 -4.47
N TRP A 103 8.67 -21.03 -4.52
CA TRP A 103 9.14 -19.80 -5.17
C TRP A 103 10.36 -20.13 -6.05
N SER A 104 10.54 -19.41 -7.16
CA SER A 104 11.74 -19.52 -8.00
C SER A 104 12.99 -18.96 -7.29
N GLU A 105 14.14 -19.08 -7.94
CA GLU A 105 15.35 -18.35 -7.54
C GLU A 105 15.15 -16.82 -7.70
N VAL A 106 16.14 -16.03 -7.29
CA VAL A 106 16.02 -14.56 -7.36
C VAL A 106 16.32 -14.09 -8.78
N GLU A 107 15.29 -13.58 -9.45
CA GLU A 107 15.32 -13.08 -10.82
C GLU A 107 15.21 -11.55 -10.86
N ASP A 108 15.67 -10.95 -11.98
CA ASP A 108 15.71 -9.50 -12.19
C ASP A 108 14.56 -9.08 -13.12
N PHE A 109 13.55 -8.43 -12.55
CA PHE A 109 12.40 -7.88 -13.27
C PHE A 109 12.57 -6.38 -13.46
N SER A 110 12.13 -5.81 -14.58
CA SER A 110 12.11 -4.33 -14.71
C SER A 110 11.17 -3.72 -13.67
N THR A 111 11.64 -2.77 -12.88
CA THR A 111 10.83 -2.13 -11.82
C THR A 111 9.61 -1.41 -12.39
N LYS A 112 9.67 -0.96 -13.65
CA LYS A 112 8.55 -0.34 -14.37
C LYS A 112 7.41 -1.31 -14.66
N ASP A 113 7.73 -2.60 -14.77
CA ASP A 113 6.79 -3.68 -15.06
C ASP A 113 6.26 -4.34 -13.78
N ILE A 114 6.57 -3.78 -12.60
CA ILE A 114 6.16 -4.28 -11.30
C ILE A 114 5.24 -3.28 -10.62
N VAL A 115 4.13 -3.79 -10.11
CA VAL A 115 3.20 -3.03 -9.27
C VAL A 115 3.32 -3.55 -7.85
N PHE A 116 3.76 -2.69 -6.93
CA PHE A 116 3.92 -2.99 -5.50
C PHE A 116 2.57 -2.94 -4.77
N ASP A 117 1.62 -3.73 -5.27
CA ASP A 117 0.23 -3.84 -4.84
C ASP A 117 0.01 -4.98 -3.83
N GLY A 118 1.02 -5.39 -3.08
CA GLY A 118 0.91 -6.57 -2.19
C GLY A 118 0.67 -7.89 -2.94
N GLY A 119 0.76 -7.91 -4.27
CA GLY A 119 0.37 -9.03 -5.13
C GLY A 119 -1.13 -9.05 -5.49
N ALA A 120 -1.86 -7.94 -5.35
CA ALA A 120 -3.27 -7.86 -5.70
C ALA A 120 -3.55 -7.83 -7.21
N GLY A 121 -2.57 -7.50 -8.07
CA GLY A 121 -2.81 -7.23 -9.49
C GLY A 121 -3.32 -8.43 -10.30
N HIS A 122 -2.84 -9.65 -10.02
CA HIS A 122 -3.45 -10.95 -10.37
C HIS A 122 -2.54 -12.05 -9.82
N GLY A 123 -3.10 -13.00 -9.05
CA GLY A 123 -2.33 -14.12 -8.51
C GLY A 123 -2.61 -15.46 -9.22
N TRP A 124 -1.71 -16.41 -8.95
CA TRP A 124 -1.97 -17.86 -8.91
C TRP A 124 -1.89 -18.69 -10.19
N ASN A 125 -1.39 -18.15 -11.30
CA ASN A 125 -0.90 -19.00 -12.39
C ASN A 125 0.62 -19.14 -12.28
N ILE A 126 1.12 -20.38 -12.39
CA ILE A 126 2.53 -20.62 -12.71
C ILE A 126 2.75 -19.97 -14.09
N PRO A 127 3.83 -19.18 -14.30
CA PRO A 127 4.11 -18.65 -15.62
C PRO A 127 4.34 -19.81 -16.60
N THR A 128 3.85 -19.69 -17.84
CA THR A 128 3.98 -20.75 -18.85
C THR A 128 5.44 -21.04 -19.26
N TRP A 129 6.40 -20.21 -18.81
CA TRP A 129 7.84 -20.45 -18.94
C TRP A 129 8.47 -21.19 -17.75
N HIS A 130 7.64 -21.69 -16.83
CA HIS A 130 8.01 -22.43 -15.62
C HIS A 130 7.23 -23.74 -15.43
N GLU A 131 6.47 -24.18 -16.44
CA GLU A 131 5.84 -25.51 -16.42
C GLU A 131 6.92 -26.62 -16.49
N PRO A 132 6.85 -27.67 -15.66
CA PRO A 132 7.79 -28.79 -15.75
C PRO A 132 7.53 -29.60 -17.02
N ILE A 133 8.59 -29.96 -17.74
CA ILE A 133 8.52 -30.88 -18.88
C ILE A 133 8.26 -32.29 -18.32
N ASP A 134 7.14 -32.89 -18.72
CA ASP A 134 6.75 -34.23 -18.30
C ASP A 134 7.59 -35.30 -19.01
N THR A 135 8.68 -35.74 -18.38
CA THR A 135 9.59 -36.77 -18.92
C THR A 135 9.36 -38.14 -18.27
N ASP A 136 8.18 -38.73 -18.44
CA ASP A 136 8.07 -40.20 -18.54
C ASP A 136 6.83 -40.67 -19.31
N THR A 137 6.99 -41.00 -20.60
CA THR A 137 6.21 -42.06 -21.25
C THR A 137 7.04 -42.66 -22.38
N SER A 138 7.60 -43.84 -22.12
CA SER A 138 8.22 -44.70 -23.14
C SER A 138 7.18 -45.62 -23.81
N LEU A 139 7.61 -46.36 -24.85
CA LEU A 139 6.89 -47.34 -25.68
C LEU A 139 6.14 -46.77 -26.91
N ALA A 140 6.21 -47.36 -28.12
CA ALA A 140 7.10 -48.41 -28.64
C ALA A 140 7.00 -48.54 -30.19
N VAL A 141 7.83 -49.43 -30.75
CA VAL A 141 7.75 -50.14 -32.06
C VAL A 141 8.35 -49.44 -33.28
N GLY A 142 9.40 -50.06 -33.87
CA GLY A 142 10.01 -49.63 -35.13
C GLY A 142 11.30 -50.35 -35.59
N GLU A 143 11.51 -51.63 -35.28
CA GLU A 143 12.60 -52.47 -35.81
C GLU A 143 12.17 -53.15 -37.14
N LEU A 144 13.00 -53.60 -38.10
CA LEU A 144 14.48 -53.72 -38.34
C LEU A 144 14.62 -53.78 -39.93
N PRO A 145 15.70 -54.26 -40.63
CA PRO A 145 16.99 -54.84 -40.26
C PRO A 145 18.25 -54.24 -40.95
N ARG A 146 19.40 -54.89 -40.68
CA ARG A 146 20.76 -54.65 -41.22
C ARG A 146 20.94 -55.25 -42.63
N GLU A 147 21.95 -54.78 -43.39
CA GLU A 147 23.01 -55.57 -44.09
C GLU A 147 23.98 -54.63 -44.87
N GLN A 148 25.30 -54.68 -44.63
CA GLN A 148 26.38 -55.39 -45.37
C GLN A 148 26.85 -54.77 -46.71
N GLY A 149 28.18 -54.54 -46.86
CA GLY A 149 28.87 -54.09 -48.08
C GLY A 149 29.90 -52.98 -47.82
N ARG A 150 31.15 -53.31 -47.46
CA ARG A 150 32.35 -53.45 -48.33
C ARG A 150 32.83 -52.16 -49.02
N GLU A 151 34.04 -51.75 -48.62
CA GLU A 151 35.16 -51.15 -49.37
C GLU A 151 34.90 -50.42 -50.70
N VAL A 152 35.41 -49.19 -50.81
CA VAL A 152 36.67 -48.87 -51.54
C VAL A 152 37.12 -47.45 -51.17
N GLY A 153 38.43 -47.23 -51.06
CA GLY A 153 39.02 -45.93 -50.73
C GLY A 153 39.41 -45.08 -51.95
N GLU A 154 39.93 -43.88 -51.65
CA GLU A 154 40.33 -42.82 -52.60
C GLU A 154 39.15 -42.13 -53.34
N ARG A 155 39.20 -40.83 -53.64
CA ARG A 155 40.37 -39.93 -53.74
C ARG A 155 39.97 -38.49 -53.36
N ARG A 156 40.88 -37.71 -52.74
CA ARG A 156 40.65 -36.29 -52.44
C ARG A 156 40.53 -35.48 -53.74
N GLN A 157 39.46 -34.70 -53.89
CA GLN A 157 39.49 -33.42 -54.60
C GLN A 157 38.61 -32.41 -53.86
N GLU A 158 39.18 -31.25 -53.54
CA GLU A 158 38.46 -30.12 -52.94
C GLU A 158 37.68 -29.38 -54.03
N SER A 159 36.37 -29.21 -53.85
CA SER A 159 35.59 -28.22 -54.60
C SER A 159 34.50 -27.60 -53.72
N THR A 160 34.70 -26.31 -53.46
CA THR A 160 33.83 -25.30 -52.83
C THR A 160 32.30 -25.53 -52.85
N PRO A 161 31.62 -25.38 -51.70
CA PRO A 161 30.23 -24.92 -51.66
C PRO A 161 30.16 -23.37 -51.64
N VAL A 162 29.21 -22.83 -52.39
CA VAL A 162 28.84 -21.39 -52.46
C VAL A 162 28.16 -20.97 -51.14
N PRO A 163 28.35 -19.73 -50.64
CA PRO A 163 27.97 -19.39 -49.26
C PRO A 163 26.48 -19.10 -49.09
N VAL A 164 25.92 -19.59 -47.97
CA VAL A 164 24.70 -19.05 -47.37
C VAL A 164 25.10 -17.80 -46.56
N PRO A 165 24.38 -16.66 -46.63
CA PRO A 165 24.81 -15.43 -45.98
C PRO A 165 24.79 -15.56 -44.45
N ALA A 166 25.97 -15.50 -43.84
CA ALA A 166 26.13 -15.39 -42.40
C ALA A 166 25.86 -13.94 -41.96
N THR A 167 24.71 -13.68 -41.34
CA THR A 167 24.48 -12.41 -40.63
C THR A 167 25.42 -12.35 -39.43
N GLN A 168 26.44 -11.52 -39.55
CA GLN A 168 27.43 -11.29 -38.49
C GLN A 168 26.75 -10.64 -37.28
N VAL A 169 26.64 -11.38 -36.17
CA VAL A 169 26.47 -10.74 -34.86
C VAL A 169 27.83 -10.19 -34.47
N ALA A 170 28.03 -8.89 -34.70
CA ALA A 170 29.23 -8.20 -34.28
C ALA A 170 29.34 -8.25 -32.75
N VAL A 171 30.31 -9.01 -32.23
CA VAL A 171 30.70 -8.96 -30.82
C VAL A 171 31.34 -7.59 -30.59
N ALA A 172 30.57 -6.67 -30.01
CA ALA A 172 31.11 -5.39 -29.57
C ALA A 172 32.23 -5.63 -28.54
N PRO A 173 33.36 -4.90 -28.60
CA PRO A 173 34.42 -5.04 -27.62
C PRO A 173 33.89 -4.68 -26.23
N PRO A 174 34.47 -5.25 -25.14
CA PRO A 174 34.06 -4.89 -23.79
C PRO A 174 34.38 -3.41 -23.52
N ALA A 175 33.34 -2.57 -23.58
CA ALA A 175 33.41 -1.19 -23.11
C ALA A 175 33.81 -1.18 -21.63
N PRO A 176 34.62 -0.19 -21.19
CA PRO A 176 35.54 -0.38 -20.08
C PRO A 176 34.85 -0.59 -18.73
N ALA A 177 35.56 -1.28 -17.84
CA ALA A 177 35.21 -1.47 -16.42
C ALA A 177 35.32 -0.17 -15.60
N ALA A 178 34.60 0.87 -16.02
CA ALA A 178 34.61 2.24 -15.50
C ALA A 178 33.21 2.71 -15.09
N LEU A 179 32.32 1.77 -14.74
CA LEU A 179 31.02 2.00 -14.08
C LEU A 179 30.94 1.30 -12.71
N ILE A 180 32.11 1.18 -12.07
CA ILE A 180 32.24 0.85 -10.65
C ILE A 180 32.22 2.17 -9.87
N LEU A 181 31.28 2.30 -8.92
CA LEU A 181 31.02 3.48 -8.07
C LEU A 181 30.60 4.79 -8.79
N GLU A 182 29.31 4.92 -9.11
CA GLU A 182 28.59 6.12 -8.68
C GLU A 182 27.89 5.81 -7.36
N ALA A 183 28.32 6.46 -6.29
CA ALA A 183 27.74 6.28 -4.96
C ALA A 183 26.26 6.71 -4.96
N SER A 184 25.41 5.98 -4.24
CA SER A 184 24.06 6.42 -3.89
C SER A 184 24.16 7.67 -3.02
N LYS A 185 24.16 8.84 -3.67
CA LYS A 185 24.41 10.12 -3.02
C LYS A 185 23.23 10.46 -2.11
N VAL A 186 23.44 10.28 -0.81
CA VAL A 186 22.58 10.79 0.28
C VAL A 186 22.10 12.19 -0.07
N GLN A 187 20.78 12.38 -0.19
CA GLN A 187 20.22 13.69 -0.51
C GLN A 187 19.82 14.41 0.78
N ARG A 188 20.25 15.66 0.88
CA ARG A 188 19.94 16.55 2.00
C ARG A 188 18.76 17.41 1.62
N PHE A 189 17.73 17.41 2.44
CA PHE A 189 16.52 18.21 2.29
C PHE A 189 16.39 19.20 3.44
N SER A 190 15.75 20.35 3.21
CA SER A 190 15.35 21.23 4.30
C SER A 190 13.83 21.28 4.45
N TYR A 191 13.36 21.40 5.69
CA TYR A 191 11.99 21.82 5.96
C TYR A 191 11.97 23.14 6.74
N LEU A 192 11.25 24.12 6.20
CA LEU A 192 11.20 25.50 6.66
C LEU A 192 9.75 25.87 7.01
N ARG A 193 9.55 26.51 8.17
CA ARG A 193 8.21 26.97 8.61
C ARG A 193 8.25 28.43 9.06
N VAL A 194 7.37 29.26 8.52
CA VAL A 194 7.25 30.69 8.87
C VAL A 194 5.80 31.16 8.91
N SER A 195 5.47 32.11 9.79
CA SER A 195 4.12 32.70 9.91
C SER A 195 3.96 34.03 9.17
N SER A 196 5.06 34.75 8.97
CA SER A 196 5.21 35.96 8.14
C SER A 196 6.66 36.46 8.24
N ALA A 197 7.15 37.12 7.19
CA ALA A 197 8.46 37.77 7.00
C ALA A 197 9.67 36.90 6.52
N ASP A 198 10.31 37.37 5.44
CA ASP A 198 11.48 36.77 4.79
C ASP A 198 12.72 36.62 5.70
N GLN A 199 12.87 37.52 6.68
CA GLN A 199 14.02 37.49 7.60
C GLN A 199 14.11 36.18 8.41
N ASN A 200 12.98 35.51 8.67
CA ASN A 200 12.93 34.24 9.40
C ASN A 200 13.31 33.04 8.50
N LEU A 201 13.03 33.10 7.19
CA LEU A 201 13.50 32.11 6.20
C LEU A 201 15.01 32.20 6.01
N ALA A 202 15.55 33.40 5.81
CA ALA A 202 16.99 33.62 5.61
C ALA A 202 17.82 33.06 6.78
N ARG A 203 17.36 33.29 8.03
CA ARG A 203 18.02 32.73 9.23
C ARG A 203 17.96 31.20 9.27
N GLN A 204 16.83 30.58 8.93
CA GLN A 204 16.72 29.12 8.93
C GLN A 204 17.59 28.48 7.85
N ARG A 205 17.65 29.06 6.64
CA ARG A 205 18.57 28.64 5.57
C ARG A 205 20.03 28.75 5.98
N ALA A 206 20.43 29.87 6.58
CA ALA A 206 21.80 30.06 7.06
C ALA A 206 22.20 29.08 8.18
N MET A 207 21.25 28.59 8.98
CA MET A 207 21.51 27.54 9.97
C MET A 207 21.62 26.14 9.37
N ILE A 208 20.79 25.81 8.36
CA ILE A 208 20.75 24.47 7.74
C ILE A 208 21.92 24.26 6.75
N GLY A 209 22.32 25.31 6.03
CA GLY A 209 23.32 25.25 4.98
C GLY A 209 22.78 24.68 3.68
N ASP A 210 23.69 24.12 2.87
CA ASP A 210 23.37 23.63 1.52
C ASP A 210 22.54 22.33 1.54
N VAL A 211 21.52 22.29 0.68
CA VAL A 211 20.55 21.18 0.54
C VAL A 211 20.11 21.02 -0.91
N ASN A 212 19.80 19.79 -1.31
CA ASN A 212 19.36 19.46 -2.66
C ASN A 212 17.97 20.03 -2.99
N LYS A 213 17.08 20.18 -1.99
CA LYS A 213 15.73 20.73 -2.16
C LYS A 213 15.13 21.18 -0.83
N GLU A 214 14.38 22.27 -0.89
CA GLU A 214 13.66 22.84 0.25
C GLU A 214 12.16 22.53 0.20
N PHE A 215 11.55 22.31 1.37
CA PHE A 215 10.11 22.23 1.56
C PHE A 215 9.67 23.33 2.53
N ILE A 216 8.65 24.11 2.16
CA ILE A 216 8.25 25.31 2.90
C ILE A 216 6.76 25.23 3.24
N ASP A 217 6.42 25.56 4.49
CA ASP A 217 5.04 25.81 4.94
C ASP A 217 4.87 27.23 5.49
N GLU A 218 3.91 27.94 4.90
CA GLU A 218 3.49 29.30 5.30
C GLU A 218 2.26 29.24 6.22
N VAL A 219 2.45 29.65 7.46
CA VAL A 219 1.43 29.64 8.51
C VAL A 219 0.60 30.93 8.46
N SER A 220 -0.32 31.00 7.50
CA SER A 220 -1.38 32.01 7.49
C SER A 220 -2.41 31.74 8.60
N ALA A 221 -3.21 32.76 8.94
CA ALA A 221 -4.30 32.61 9.91
C ALA A 221 -5.35 31.55 9.50
N ARG A 222 -5.45 31.21 8.20
CA ARG A 222 -6.34 30.19 7.64
C ARG A 222 -5.68 28.81 7.53
N SER A 223 -4.38 28.73 7.26
CA SER A 223 -3.61 27.48 7.12
C SER A 223 -2.99 26.98 8.43
N ARG A 224 -3.40 27.51 9.59
CA ARG A 224 -2.85 27.10 10.91
C ARG A 224 -3.06 25.61 11.23
N ALA A 225 -3.97 24.92 10.55
CA ALA A 225 -4.20 23.48 10.69
C ALA A 225 -3.26 22.62 9.82
N ASP A 226 -3.11 22.94 8.54
CA ASP A 226 -2.49 22.03 7.57
C ASP A 226 -0.98 22.30 7.42
N ARG A 227 -0.21 21.27 7.01
CA ARG A 227 1.23 21.39 6.68
C ARG A 227 1.53 20.66 5.36
N PRO A 228 0.97 21.14 4.23
CA PRO A 228 1.13 20.46 2.95
C PRO A 228 2.59 20.46 2.46
N GLY A 229 3.44 21.38 2.91
CA GLY A 229 4.89 21.36 2.68
C GLY A 229 5.57 20.19 3.38
N LEU A 230 5.27 19.97 4.66
CA LEU A 230 5.79 18.83 5.42
C LEU A 230 5.28 17.49 4.86
N GLU A 231 4.01 17.40 4.49
CA GLU A 231 3.43 16.18 3.90
C GLU A 231 4.15 15.82 2.60
N ARG A 232 4.32 16.79 1.68
CA ARG A 232 5.13 16.58 0.46
C ARG A 232 6.58 16.25 0.74
N CYS A 233 7.16 16.74 1.84
CA CYS A 233 8.52 16.39 2.26
C CYS A 233 8.59 14.92 2.64
N ILE A 234 7.71 14.46 3.55
CA ILE A 234 7.65 13.08 4.01
C ILE A 234 7.38 12.14 2.83
N ASP A 235 6.47 12.49 1.91
CA ASP A 235 6.17 11.70 0.71
C ASP A 235 7.36 11.59 -0.26
N TYR A 236 8.19 12.64 -0.35
CA TYR A 236 9.34 12.68 -1.27
C TYR A 236 10.58 11.94 -0.74
N LEU A 237 10.78 11.89 0.58
CA LEU A 237 11.91 11.22 1.22
C LEU A 237 11.97 9.71 0.91
N ARG A 238 13.19 9.22 0.71
CA ARG A 238 13.56 7.84 0.39
C ARG A 238 14.54 7.30 1.44
N ASP A 239 14.86 6.02 1.31
CA ASP A 239 15.90 5.38 2.11
C ASP A 239 17.23 6.14 2.02
N HIS A 240 17.89 6.28 3.17
CA HIS A 240 19.14 7.01 3.38
C HIS A 240 19.10 8.54 3.12
N ASP A 241 17.93 9.15 2.89
CA ASP A 241 17.82 10.62 2.78
C ASP A 241 17.93 11.32 4.16
N GLU A 242 18.37 12.58 4.17
CA GLU A 242 18.51 13.41 5.36
C GLU A 242 17.57 14.62 5.34
N LEU A 243 16.65 14.72 6.28
CA LEU A 243 15.85 15.92 6.52
C LEU A 243 16.51 16.83 7.58
N HIS A 244 17.00 17.98 7.16
CA HIS A 244 17.58 19.00 8.03
C HIS A 244 16.52 20.05 8.41
N VAL A 245 16.40 20.33 9.71
CA VAL A 245 15.43 21.29 10.27
C VAL A 245 16.13 22.19 11.28
N ALA A 246 15.86 23.51 11.20
CA ALA A 246 16.53 24.48 12.06
C ALA A 246 16.31 24.22 13.56
N SER A 247 15.10 23.81 13.97
CA SER A 247 14.77 23.42 15.35
C SER A 247 13.50 22.59 15.47
N ILE A 248 13.33 21.89 16.60
CA ILE A 248 12.15 21.06 16.91
C ILE A 248 10.83 21.86 16.79
N ASP A 249 10.82 23.12 17.26
CA ASP A 249 9.66 24.00 17.21
C ASP A 249 9.26 24.45 15.78
N ARG A 250 10.11 24.19 14.78
CA ARG A 250 9.77 24.40 13.36
C ARG A 250 9.10 23.18 12.74
N LEU A 251 9.53 21.96 13.10
CA LEU A 251 8.90 20.73 12.62
C LEU A 251 7.52 20.52 13.24
N ALA A 252 7.47 20.44 14.57
CA ALA A 252 6.32 19.94 15.32
C ALA A 252 5.46 21.07 15.93
N ARG A 253 4.31 20.69 16.49
CA ARG A 253 3.42 21.53 17.32
C ARG A 253 3.22 20.98 18.74
N SER A 254 3.53 19.71 18.97
CA SER A 254 3.53 19.05 20.27
C SER A 254 4.54 17.89 20.27
N LEU A 255 4.82 17.31 21.44
CA LEU A 255 5.67 16.12 21.57
C LEU A 255 5.07 14.91 20.84
N VAL A 256 3.74 14.75 20.88
CA VAL A 256 3.01 13.68 20.20
C VAL A 256 3.09 13.86 18.68
N ASP A 257 2.93 15.09 18.19
CA ASP A 257 3.10 15.44 16.78
C ASP A 257 4.55 15.20 16.29
N LEU A 258 5.54 15.57 17.09
CA LEU A 258 6.95 15.28 16.82
C LEU A 258 7.21 13.77 16.68
N ARG A 259 6.65 12.97 17.60
CA ARG A 259 6.79 11.51 17.57
C ARG A 259 6.23 10.91 16.28
N PHE A 260 5.02 11.31 15.87
CA PHE A 260 4.42 10.82 14.63
C PHE A 260 5.21 11.21 13.38
N ILE A 261 5.83 12.39 13.36
CA ILE A 261 6.65 12.84 12.22
C ILE A 261 7.96 12.05 12.15
N ILE A 262 8.63 11.84 13.28
CA ILE A 262 9.87 11.03 13.33
C ILE A 262 9.58 9.60 12.89
N ASP A 263 8.58 8.93 13.50
CA ASP A 263 8.21 7.55 13.15
C ASP A 263 7.86 7.39 11.65
N ALA A 264 7.23 8.39 11.04
CA ALA A 264 6.88 8.36 9.61
C ALA A 264 8.08 8.55 8.67
N ILE A 265 9.15 9.19 9.14
CA ILE A 265 10.39 9.42 8.36
C ILE A 265 11.35 8.24 8.55
N THR A 266 11.56 7.78 9.77
CA THR A 266 12.44 6.64 10.05
C THR A 266 11.89 5.34 9.46
N ALA A 267 10.57 5.14 9.41
CA ALA A 267 9.96 4.01 8.72
C ALA A 267 10.17 3.99 7.18
N LYS A 268 10.76 5.04 6.60
CA LYS A 268 11.22 5.09 5.20
C LYS A 268 12.73 4.88 5.03
N GLY A 269 13.47 4.62 6.11
CA GLY A 269 14.94 4.58 6.11
C GLY A 269 15.63 5.96 6.07
N ALA A 270 14.85 7.04 6.17
CA ALA A 270 15.35 8.42 6.19
C ALA A 270 15.67 8.90 7.62
N SER A 271 16.50 9.93 7.71
CA SER A 271 16.92 10.54 8.98
C SER A 271 16.43 11.98 9.15
N VAL A 272 16.29 12.44 10.39
CA VAL A 272 15.90 13.82 10.74
C VAL A 272 16.98 14.45 11.62
N HIS A 273 17.51 15.61 11.20
CA HIS A 273 18.56 16.35 11.89
C HIS A 273 18.05 17.71 12.37
N PHE A 274 18.15 17.97 13.68
CA PHE A 274 17.79 19.24 14.30
C PHE A 274 19.04 20.05 14.62
N ILE A 275 19.26 21.13 13.86
CA ILE A 275 20.50 21.90 13.93
C ILE A 275 20.68 22.57 15.31
N LYS A 276 19.64 23.25 15.81
CA LYS A 276 19.72 24.00 17.08
C LYS A 276 19.86 23.10 18.31
N GLU A 277 19.13 21.98 18.33
CA GLU A 277 19.17 21.03 19.44
C GLU A 277 20.34 20.03 19.31
N ASN A 278 21.02 20.00 18.16
CA ASN A 278 22.06 19.05 17.79
C ASN A 278 21.64 17.60 18.07
N LEU A 279 20.48 17.21 17.52
CA LEU A 279 19.89 15.87 17.66
C LEU A 279 19.59 15.28 16.28
N THR A 280 19.93 14.01 16.10
CA THR A 280 19.61 13.24 14.90
C THR A 280 18.73 12.06 15.27
N PHE A 281 17.71 11.78 14.46
CA PHE A 281 16.84 10.61 14.59
C PHE A 281 16.89 9.80 13.29
N SER A 282 17.26 8.53 13.40
CA SER A 282 17.33 7.53 12.32
C SER A 282 17.03 6.15 12.91
N GLU A 283 16.80 5.14 12.06
CA GLU A 283 16.61 3.76 12.52
C GLU A 283 17.87 3.24 13.24
N ASP A 284 19.05 3.46 12.66
CA ASP A 284 20.36 3.10 13.24
C ASP A 284 20.92 4.14 14.24
N SER A 285 20.07 4.98 14.85
CA SER A 285 20.52 6.08 15.71
C SER A 285 21.21 5.56 16.99
N THR A 286 22.53 5.73 17.07
CA THR A 286 23.33 5.38 18.25
C THR A 286 23.44 6.49 19.30
N ASP A 287 22.90 7.70 19.05
CA ASP A 287 22.95 8.81 20.01
C ASP A 287 22.06 8.56 21.25
N PRO A 288 22.63 8.42 22.46
CA PRO A 288 21.84 8.19 23.68
C PRO A 288 20.83 9.31 23.97
N ARG A 289 21.09 10.54 23.51
CA ARG A 289 20.19 11.69 23.69
C ARG A 289 18.95 11.57 22.80
N ALA A 290 19.10 11.08 21.57
CA ALA A 290 18.00 10.80 20.67
C ALA A 290 17.13 9.65 21.22
N THR A 291 17.76 8.56 21.69
CA THR A 291 17.08 7.43 22.34
C THR A 291 16.31 7.85 23.59
N LEU A 292 16.92 8.66 24.47
CA LEU A 292 16.24 9.23 25.65
C LEU A 292 15.05 10.10 25.23
N MET A 293 15.22 10.97 24.23
CA MET A 293 14.14 11.81 23.72
C MET A 293 12.99 10.95 23.16
N LEU A 294 13.26 9.95 22.32
CA LEU A 294 12.23 9.02 21.81
C LEU A 294 11.46 8.31 22.94
N GLY A 295 12.15 7.93 24.03
CA GLY A 295 11.55 7.35 25.23
C GLY A 295 10.61 8.33 25.97
N ILE A 296 11.02 9.60 26.11
CA ILE A 296 10.18 10.66 26.68
C ILE A 296 8.96 10.93 25.78
N LEU A 297 9.15 11.03 24.46
CA LEU A 297 8.07 11.22 23.48
C LEU A 297 7.05 10.07 23.51
N GLY A 298 7.53 8.81 23.60
CA GLY A 298 6.66 7.64 23.74
C GLY A 298 5.88 7.63 25.05
N SER A 299 6.55 7.93 26.17
CA SER A 299 5.91 8.05 27.49
C SER A 299 4.81 9.11 27.51
N PHE A 300 5.04 10.27 26.88
CA PHE A 300 4.05 11.35 26.81
C PHE A 300 2.85 10.99 25.94
N ALA A 301 3.05 10.23 24.86
CA ALA A 301 1.96 9.76 24.00
C ALA A 301 1.02 8.78 24.73
N GLU A 302 1.55 7.84 25.52
CA GLU A 302 0.70 6.93 26.33
C GLU A 302 0.03 7.66 27.52
N PHE A 303 0.69 8.67 28.10
CA PHE A 303 0.05 9.55 29.09
C PHE A 303 -1.16 10.29 28.50
N GLU A 304 -1.02 10.96 27.36
CA GLU A 304 -2.14 11.67 26.71
C GLU A 304 -3.28 10.70 26.37
N ARG A 305 -2.94 9.52 25.82
CA ARG A 305 -3.89 8.45 25.49
C ARG A 305 -4.69 7.98 26.70
N THR A 306 -4.07 7.97 27.88
CA THR A 306 -4.72 7.60 29.15
C THR A 306 -5.70 8.70 29.60
N ILE A 307 -5.26 9.96 29.63
CA ILE A 307 -6.11 11.12 29.97
C ILE A 307 -7.34 11.23 29.04
N ILE A 308 -7.19 10.94 27.74
CA ILE A 308 -8.32 10.91 26.79
C ILE A 308 -9.33 9.82 27.14
N ARG A 309 -8.87 8.61 27.51
CA ARG A 309 -9.73 7.49 27.92
C ARG A 309 -10.47 7.79 29.23
N GLU A 310 -9.80 8.41 30.21
CA GLU A 310 -10.42 8.81 31.48
C GLU A 310 -11.56 9.79 31.27
N ARG A 311 -11.31 10.90 30.55
CA ARG A 311 -12.35 11.89 30.20
C ARG A 311 -13.49 11.27 29.39
N GLN A 312 -13.18 10.31 28.51
CA GLN A 312 -14.22 9.56 27.80
C GLN A 312 -15.06 8.69 28.75
N ALA A 313 -14.44 8.00 29.71
CA ALA A 313 -15.13 7.19 30.71
C ALA A 313 -16.02 8.04 31.63
N GLU A 314 -15.55 9.20 32.08
CA GLU A 314 -16.33 10.19 32.82
C GLU A 314 -17.54 10.68 32.01
N GLY A 315 -17.33 11.07 30.76
CA GLY A 315 -18.39 11.49 29.83
C GLY A 315 -19.43 10.38 29.60
N ILE A 316 -18.99 9.13 29.44
CA ILE A 316 -19.85 7.95 29.36
C ILE A 316 -20.64 7.76 30.67
N ALA A 317 -20.00 7.90 31.84
CA ALA A 317 -20.65 7.75 33.14
C ALA A 317 -21.74 8.81 33.35
N LEU A 318 -21.45 10.08 33.04
CA LEU A 318 -22.43 11.17 33.07
C LEU A 318 -23.57 10.94 32.08
N ALA A 319 -23.29 10.52 30.84
CA ALA A 319 -24.31 10.23 29.84
C ALA A 319 -25.15 8.96 30.16
N LYS A 320 -24.60 7.99 30.89
CA LYS A 320 -25.33 6.85 31.48
C LYS A 320 -26.27 7.32 32.59
N LYS A 321 -25.76 8.10 33.56
CA LYS A 321 -26.58 8.72 34.63
C LYS A 321 -27.73 9.56 34.07
N ALA A 322 -27.47 10.32 33.00
CA ALA A 322 -28.48 11.13 32.29
C ALA A 322 -29.39 10.34 31.33
N GLY A 323 -29.35 8.99 31.32
CA GLY A 323 -30.24 8.15 30.51
C GLY A 323 -30.10 8.30 28.99
N LYS A 324 -29.00 8.88 28.49
CA LYS A 324 -28.80 9.13 27.04
C LYS A 324 -28.57 7.84 26.25
N TYR A 325 -28.00 6.80 26.88
CA TYR A 325 -27.77 5.49 26.26
C TYR A 325 -29.05 4.63 26.20
N LYS A 326 -29.87 4.85 25.16
CA LYS A 326 -31.09 4.06 24.90
C LYS A 326 -30.84 2.77 24.09
N GLY A 327 -29.62 2.26 24.12
CA GLY A 327 -29.18 1.08 23.36
C GLY A 327 -29.23 1.26 21.83
N ARG A 328 -29.10 0.14 21.10
CA ARG A 328 -29.27 0.12 19.63
C ARG A 328 -30.76 0.30 19.29
N LYS A 329 -31.09 1.31 18.47
CA LYS A 329 -32.45 1.53 17.97
C LYS A 329 -33.02 0.24 17.35
N ARG A 330 -34.26 -0.12 17.69
CA ARG A 330 -34.96 -1.29 17.11
C ARG A 330 -35.02 -1.14 15.58
N ALA A 331 -34.69 -2.21 14.85
CA ALA A 331 -34.62 -2.20 13.38
C ALA A 331 -36.00 -2.18 12.71
N LEU A 332 -37.03 -2.68 13.40
CA LEU A 332 -38.43 -2.56 12.99
C LEU A 332 -39.15 -1.60 13.95
N SER A 333 -39.95 -0.69 13.38
CA SER A 333 -40.89 0.14 14.14
C SER A 333 -42.13 -0.68 14.54
N PRO A 334 -42.90 -0.29 15.58
CA PRO A 334 -44.10 -1.02 16.00
C PRO A 334 -45.10 -1.27 14.85
N LYS A 335 -45.31 -0.27 13.98
CA LYS A 335 -46.14 -0.41 12.76
C LYS A 335 -45.61 -1.49 11.80
N LYS A 336 -44.30 -1.58 11.59
CA LYS A 336 -43.70 -2.64 10.76
C LYS A 336 -43.78 -4.02 11.41
N VAL A 337 -43.78 -4.11 12.75
CA VAL A 337 -43.98 -5.38 13.47
C VAL A 337 -45.45 -5.83 13.38
N GLN A 338 -46.41 -4.92 13.47
CA GLN A 338 -47.83 -5.24 13.24
C GLN A 338 -48.07 -5.70 11.80
N GLU A 339 -47.51 -5.01 10.80
CA GLU A 339 -47.64 -5.43 9.40
C GLU A 339 -46.97 -6.78 9.13
N ALA A 340 -45.78 -7.02 9.69
CA ALA A 340 -45.14 -8.33 9.66
C ALA A 340 -46.01 -9.43 10.27
N ARG A 341 -46.69 -9.15 11.39
CA ARG A 341 -47.57 -10.12 12.08
C ARG A 341 -48.81 -10.40 11.23
N ARG A 342 -49.44 -9.36 10.64
CA ARG A 342 -50.60 -9.51 9.74
C ARG A 342 -50.27 -10.35 8.51
N ARG A 343 -49.16 -10.04 7.82
CA ARG A 343 -48.69 -10.79 6.64
C ARG A 343 -48.33 -12.25 7.00
N ALA A 344 -47.70 -12.47 8.15
CA ALA A 344 -47.38 -13.82 8.63
C ALA A 344 -48.61 -14.65 9.03
N VAL A 345 -49.69 -14.02 9.51
CA VAL A 345 -50.98 -14.68 9.79
C VAL A 345 -51.73 -14.99 8.49
N ALA A 346 -51.61 -14.14 7.46
CA ALA A 346 -52.14 -14.38 6.11
C ALA A 346 -51.39 -15.48 5.32
N GLY A 347 -50.53 -16.28 5.98
CA GLY A 347 -49.81 -17.40 5.37
C GLY A 347 -48.55 -17.01 4.57
N GLU A 348 -48.20 -15.72 4.50
CA GLU A 348 -47.06 -15.29 3.70
C GLU A 348 -45.71 -15.72 4.29
N SER A 349 -44.80 -16.13 3.43
CA SER A 349 -43.48 -16.62 3.84
C SER A 349 -42.68 -15.55 4.60
N LYS A 350 -42.24 -15.89 5.81
CA LYS A 350 -41.37 -15.07 6.67
C LYS A 350 -40.05 -14.68 5.99
N VAL A 351 -39.65 -15.37 4.91
CA VAL A 351 -38.50 -14.97 4.07
C VAL A 351 -38.84 -13.75 3.22
N VAL A 352 -40.02 -13.74 2.59
CA VAL A 352 -40.53 -12.62 1.77
C VAL A 352 -40.77 -11.40 2.65
N ILE A 353 -41.50 -11.57 3.77
CA ILE A 353 -41.76 -10.49 4.74
C ILE A 353 -40.45 -9.85 5.25
N ALA A 354 -39.41 -10.64 5.52
CA ALA A 354 -38.12 -10.12 5.97
C ALA A 354 -37.42 -9.29 4.88
N LYS A 355 -37.47 -9.76 3.63
CA LYS A 355 -36.91 -9.09 2.45
C LYS A 355 -37.63 -7.76 2.19
N ASP A 356 -38.96 -7.76 2.18
CA ASP A 356 -39.81 -6.59 1.98
C ASP A 356 -39.62 -5.51 3.05
N LEU A 357 -39.49 -5.92 4.31
CA LEU A 357 -39.23 -4.99 5.42
C LEU A 357 -37.76 -4.56 5.53
N ASN A 358 -36.89 -5.10 4.66
CA ASN A 358 -35.44 -4.89 4.58
C ASN A 358 -34.72 -5.19 5.90
N VAL A 359 -34.99 -6.36 6.49
CA VAL A 359 -34.37 -6.84 7.73
C VAL A 359 -33.93 -8.31 7.61
N SER A 360 -32.94 -8.73 8.41
CA SER A 360 -32.57 -10.15 8.44
C SER A 360 -33.72 -11.00 8.98
N ARG A 361 -33.83 -12.26 8.52
CA ARG A 361 -34.81 -13.23 9.05
C ARG A 361 -34.76 -13.29 10.58
N ALA A 362 -33.57 -13.39 11.17
CA ALA A 362 -33.38 -13.38 12.63
C ALA A 362 -33.96 -12.13 13.31
N THR A 363 -33.87 -10.95 12.68
CA THR A 363 -34.49 -9.71 13.17
C THR A 363 -36.01 -9.79 13.14
N LEU A 364 -36.59 -10.32 12.06
CA LEU A 364 -38.03 -10.53 11.92
C LEU A 364 -38.55 -11.54 12.97
N TYR A 365 -37.93 -12.71 13.08
CA TYR A 365 -38.30 -13.73 14.08
C TYR A 365 -38.22 -13.18 15.50
N ARG A 366 -37.16 -12.44 15.84
CA ARG A 366 -37.03 -11.83 17.17
C ARG A 366 -38.12 -10.78 17.41
N ALA A 367 -38.44 -9.95 16.42
CA ALA A 367 -39.50 -8.94 16.54
C ALA A 367 -40.93 -9.53 16.59
N LEU A 368 -41.16 -10.73 16.03
CA LEU A 368 -42.42 -11.45 16.14
C LEU A 368 -42.54 -12.28 17.44
N LYS A 369 -41.41 -12.61 18.09
CA LYS A 369 -41.35 -13.35 19.36
C LYS A 369 -41.30 -12.44 20.60
N SER A 370 -40.88 -11.19 20.44
CA SER A 370 -40.90 -10.17 21.50
C SER A 370 -42.28 -9.51 21.57
N ASP A 371 -43.11 -9.97 22.52
CA ASP A 371 -44.02 -9.07 23.23
C ASP A 371 -43.20 -8.32 24.31
#